data_AF-A0A9D1L3N0-F1
#
_entry.id   AF-A0A9D1L3N0-F1
#
_cell.length_a   1.000
_cell.length_b   1.000
_cell.length_c   1.000
_cell.angle_alpha   90.00
_cell.angle_beta   90.00
_cell.angle_gamma   90.00
#
_symmetry.space_group_name_H-M   'P 1'
#
loop_
_entity.id
_entity.type
_entity.pdbx_description
1 polymer ?
#
loop_
_entity_poly.entity_id
_entity_poly.type
_entity_poly.pdbx_seq_one_letter_code
_entity_poly.pdbx_strand_id
1 'polypeptide(L)'
;MKKYLKEYVAEIDAKLAKQKKWTKPEIDEHLIKIQFFQHERIVHLFVTLFYALFLLGFLFLSLRVPLFLIVVFLLGTFLIFYVLHYFFLENHVQYLYKQYDQMQKKKETPR
;
A
#
# COMPACT_ATOMS: atom_id res chain seq x y z
N MET A 1 -4.38 1.24 -9.64
CA MET A 1 -3.54 0.28 -8.88
C MET A 1 -4.33 -0.81 -8.16
N LYS A 2 -5.45 -0.52 -7.48
CA LYS A 2 -6.25 -1.54 -6.76
C LYS A 2 -6.61 -2.79 -7.59
N LYS A 3 -7.06 -2.61 -8.84
CA LYS A 3 -7.41 -3.71 -9.76
C LYS A 3 -6.19 -4.55 -10.14
N TYR A 4 -5.12 -3.89 -10.59
CA TYR A 4 -3.85 -4.53 -10.93
C TYR A 4 -3.27 -5.36 -9.77
N LEU A 5 -3.27 -4.81 -8.55
CA LEU A 5 -2.78 -5.52 -7.36
C LEU A 5 -3.62 -6.77 -7.08
N LYS A 6 -4.95 -6.68 -7.15
CA LYS A 6 -5.84 -7.84 -6.94
C LYS A 6 -5.65 -8.92 -7.99
N GLU A 7 -5.53 -8.54 -9.26
CA GLU A 7 -5.29 -9.47 -10.36
C GLU A 7 -3.94 -10.17 -10.19
N TYR A 8 -2.89 -9.43 -9.86
CA TYR A 8 -1.56 -9.97 -9.59
C TYR A 8 -1.57 -10.94 -8.39
N VAL A 9 -2.19 -10.54 -7.27
CA VAL A 9 -2.35 -11.39 -6.09
C VAL A 9 -3.04 -12.71 -6.44
N ALA A 10 -4.14 -12.66 -7.19
CA ALA A 10 -4.90 -13.84 -7.61
C ALA A 10 -4.10 -14.75 -8.56
N GLU A 11 -3.33 -14.16 -9.47
CA GLU A 11 -2.44 -14.90 -10.37
C GLU A 11 -1.37 -15.67 -9.57
N ILE A 12 -0.73 -15.01 -8.61
CA ILE A 12 0.27 -15.62 -7.75
C ILE A 12 -0.34 -16.71 -6.86
N ASP A 13 -1.53 -16.51 -6.31
CA ASP A 13 -2.24 -17.54 -5.54
C ASP A 13 -2.54 -18.78 -6.40
N ALA A 14 -2.99 -18.58 -7.64
CA ALA A 14 -3.23 -19.67 -8.59
C ALA A 14 -1.94 -20.43 -8.95
N LYS A 15 -0.82 -19.73 -9.13
CA LYS A 15 0.50 -20.34 -9.35
C LYS A 15 0.97 -21.10 -8.10
N LEU A 16 0.84 -20.52 -6.91
CA LEU A 16 1.21 -21.15 -5.63
C LEU A 16 0.45 -22.45 -5.35
N ALA A 17 -0.81 -22.55 -5.80
CA ALA A 17 -1.62 -23.75 -5.69
C ALA A 17 -1.15 -24.88 -6.63
N LYS A 18 -0.72 -24.54 -7.85
CA LYS A 18 -0.34 -25.52 -8.90
C LYS A 18 1.13 -25.91 -8.84
N GLN A 19 2.01 -24.97 -8.52
CA GLN A 19 3.45 -25.12 -8.63
C GLN A 19 4.06 -25.71 -7.35
N LYS A 20 4.77 -26.84 -7.49
CA LYS A 20 5.47 -27.50 -6.38
C LYS A 20 6.80 -26.83 -6.02
N LYS A 21 7.43 -26.15 -6.98
CA LYS A 21 8.81 -25.68 -6.92
C LYS A 21 8.97 -24.33 -7.61
N TRP A 22 9.55 -23.37 -6.91
CA TRP A 22 9.78 -22.01 -7.40
C TRP A 22 11.25 -21.77 -7.73
N THR A 23 11.51 -21.11 -8.86
CA THR A 23 12.87 -20.75 -9.27
C THR A 23 13.25 -19.38 -8.68
N LYS A 24 14.55 -19.14 -8.44
CA LYS A 24 15.07 -17.85 -7.96
C LYS A 24 14.54 -16.60 -8.71
N PRO A 25 14.54 -16.54 -10.06
CA PRO A 25 14.10 -15.33 -10.76
C PRO A 25 12.61 -15.03 -10.57
N GLU A 26 11.75 -16.04 -10.40
CA GLU A 26 10.31 -15.82 -10.15
C GLU A 26 10.08 -15.18 -8.78
N ILE A 27 10.85 -15.63 -7.78
CA ILE A 27 10.81 -15.08 -6.41
C ILE A 27 11.35 -13.63 -6.41
N ASP A 28 12.41 -13.37 -7.17
CA ASP A 28 13.01 -12.04 -7.28
C ASP A 28 12.06 -11.06 -8.00
N GLU A 29 11.36 -11.51 -9.05
CA GLU A 29 10.32 -10.70 -9.71
C GLU A 29 9.19 -10.34 -8.73
N HIS A 30 8.74 -11.30 -7.93
CA HIS A 30 7.72 -11.03 -6.90
C HIS A 30 8.22 -10.02 -5.86
N LEU A 31 9.49 -10.09 -5.47
CA LEU A 31 10.11 -9.12 -4.55
C LEU A 31 10.17 -7.71 -5.16
N ILE A 32 10.51 -7.59 -6.45
CA ILE A 32 10.47 -6.30 -7.16
C ILE A 32 9.04 -5.73 -7.16
N LYS A 33 8.02 -6.56 -7.41
CA LYS A 33 6.62 -6.13 -7.33
C LYS A 33 6.24 -5.65 -5.94
N ILE A 34 6.64 -6.37 -4.90
CA ILE A 34 6.44 -5.96 -3.49
C ILE A 34 7.09 -4.59 -3.24
N GLN A 35 8.33 -4.36 -3.71
CA GLN A 35 9.02 -3.08 -3.55
C GLN A 35 8.29 -1.92 -4.23
N PHE A 36 7.70 -2.11 -5.40
CA PHE A 36 6.89 -1.06 -6.04
C PHE A 36 5.67 -0.68 -5.20
N PHE A 37 4.96 -1.65 -4.63
CA PHE A 37 3.81 -1.36 -3.74
C PHE A 37 4.25 -0.75 -2.40
N GLN A 38 5.42 -1.14 -1.87
CA GLN A 38 5.99 -0.46 -0.70
C GLN A 38 6.29 1.01 -1.01
N HIS A 39 6.85 1.32 -2.18
CA HIS A 39 7.16 2.69 -2.58
C HIS A 39 5.89 3.54 -2.67
N GLU A 40 4.83 3.02 -3.29
CA GLU A 40 3.52 3.69 -3.35
C GLU A 40 2.99 4.01 -1.93
N ARG A 41 3.10 3.05 -1.00
CA ARG A 41 2.68 3.25 0.40
C ARG A 41 3.47 4.36 1.09
N ILE A 42 4.77 4.43 0.87
CA ILE A 42 5.64 5.47 1.46
C ILE A 42 5.24 6.85 0.92
N VAL A 43 5.04 6.97 -0.39
CA VAL A 43 4.56 8.22 -1.00
C VAL A 43 3.19 8.61 -0.43
N HIS A 44 2.27 7.65 -0.28
CA HIS A 44 0.96 7.91 0.32
C HIS A 44 1.06 8.39 1.76
N LEU A 45 1.98 7.83 2.55
CA LEU A 45 2.23 8.27 3.92
C LEU A 45 2.70 9.73 3.96
N PHE A 46 3.63 10.11 3.10
CA PHE A 46 4.09 11.50 3.00
C PHE A 46 2.96 12.44 2.62
N VAL A 47 2.18 12.12 1.59
CA VAL A 47 1.03 12.95 1.18
C VAL A 47 0.01 13.08 2.32
N THR A 48 -0.30 11.98 3.03
CA THR A 48 -1.21 11.98 4.18
C THR A 48 -0.67 12.87 5.31
N LEU A 49 0.64 12.80 5.59
CA LEU A 49 1.28 13.63 6.60
C LEU A 49 1.20 15.12 6.23
N PHE A 50 1.45 15.49 4.97
CA PHE A 50 1.28 16.88 4.52
C PHE A 50 -0.17 17.36 4.67
N TYR A 51 -1.15 16.54 4.31
CA TYR A 51 -2.58 16.87 4.52
C TYR A 51 -2.91 17.07 6.00
N ALA A 52 -2.39 16.21 6.88
CA ALA A 52 -2.58 16.36 8.33
C ALA A 52 -1.95 17.66 8.86
N LEU A 53 -0.73 17.99 8.42
CA LEU A 53 -0.06 19.24 8.81
C LEU A 53 -0.82 20.48 8.32
N PHE A 54 -1.29 20.48 7.07
CA PHE A 54 -2.11 21.57 6.56
C PHE A 54 -3.44 21.68 7.29
N LEU A 55 -4.10 20.57 7.58
CA LEU A 55 -5.34 20.57 8.36
C LEU A 55 -5.13 21.24 9.72
N LEU A 56 -4.06 20.89 10.45
CA LEU A 56 -3.72 21.52 11.72
C LEU A 56 -3.45 23.03 11.57
N GLY A 57 -2.71 23.42 10.53
CA GLY A 57 -2.43 24.83 10.23
C GLY A 57 -3.71 25.62 9.96
N PHE A 58 -4.58 25.13 9.07
CA PHE A 58 -5.85 25.78 8.75
C PHE A 58 -6.84 25.75 9.92
N LEU A 59 -6.80 24.71 10.76
CA LEU A 59 -7.58 24.65 11.99
C LEU A 59 -7.19 25.81 12.91
N PHE A 60 -5.89 26.05 13.10
CA PHE A 60 -5.41 27.18 13.90
C PHE A 60 -5.82 28.53 13.31
N LEU A 61 -5.69 28.71 11.99
CA LEU A 61 -6.14 29.94 11.30
C LEU A 61 -7.66 30.16 11.44
N SER A 62 -8.44 29.07 11.44
CA SER A 62 -9.91 29.14 11.54
C SER A 62 -10.40 29.73 12.85
N LEU A 63 -9.59 29.66 13.93
CA LEU A 63 -9.88 30.28 15.22
C LEU A 63 -9.96 31.81 15.14
N ARG A 64 -9.24 32.41 14.18
CA ARG A 64 -9.26 33.86 13.93
C ARG A 64 -10.20 34.24 12.79
N VAL A 65 -10.25 33.42 11.74
CA VAL A 65 -11.06 33.67 10.55
C VAL A 65 -11.92 32.44 10.24
N PRO A 66 -13.21 32.44 10.61
CA PRO A 66 -14.05 31.24 10.54
C PRO A 66 -14.29 30.73 9.12
N LEU A 67 -14.05 31.54 8.08
CA LEU A 67 -14.12 31.13 6.67
C LEU A 67 -13.22 29.91 6.36
N PHE A 68 -12.09 29.76 7.06
CA PHE A 68 -11.19 28.62 6.86
C PHE A 68 -11.77 27.28 7.32
N LEU A 69 -12.89 27.25 8.05
CA LEU A 69 -13.56 26.00 8.42
C LEU A 69 -13.99 25.18 7.19
N ILE A 70 -14.34 25.84 6.08
CA ILE A 70 -14.65 25.16 4.81
C ILE A 70 -13.42 24.41 4.29
N VAL A 71 -12.24 25.02 4.37
CA VAL A 71 -10.96 24.42 3.96
C VAL A 71 -10.62 23.25 4.88
N VAL A 72 -10.80 23.41 6.20
CA VAL A 72 -10.60 22.33 7.19
C VAL A 72 -11.50 21.15 6.88
N PHE A 73 -12.78 21.38 6.57
CA PHE A 73 -13.72 20.31 6.23
C PHE A 73 -13.32 19.57 4.95
N LEU A 74 -12.91 20.30 3.91
CA LEU A 74 -12.41 19.71 2.67
C LEU A 74 -11.15 18.87 2.92
N LEU A 75 -10.13 19.45 3.57
CA LEU A 75 -8.89 18.74 3.89
C LEU A 75 -9.14 17.52 4.77
N GLY A 76 -10.05 17.62 5.75
CA GLY A 76 -10.44 16.51 6.62
C GLY A 76 -11.11 15.37 5.86
N THR A 77 -11.98 15.70 4.91
CA THR A 77 -12.60 14.69 4.02
C THR A 77 -11.55 13.96 3.21
N PHE A 78 -10.63 14.68 2.56
CA PHE A 78 -9.53 14.07 1.83
C PHE A 78 -8.62 13.22 2.74
N LEU A 79 -8.29 13.72 3.94
CA LEU A 79 -7.45 13.00 4.89
C LEU A 79 -8.04 11.63 5.24
N ILE A 80 -9.35 11.55 5.49
CA ILE A 80 -10.04 10.29 5.74
C ILE A 80 -9.88 9.34 4.55
N PHE A 81 -10.11 9.82 3.32
CA PHE A 81 -9.92 9.00 2.11
C PHE A 81 -8.48 8.50 1.96
N TYR A 82 -7.48 9.33 2.24
CA TYR A 82 -6.05 8.96 2.19
C TYR A 82 -5.69 7.91 3.23
N VAL A 83 -6.18 8.04 4.47
CA VAL A 83 -5.97 7.05 5.54
C VAL A 83 -6.60 5.71 5.18
N LEU A 84 -7.83 5.69 4.68
CA LEU A 84 -8.48 4.45 4.22
C LEU A 84 -7.71 3.80 3.07
N HIS A 85 -7.21 4.59 2.13
CA HIS A 85 -6.39 4.09 1.03
C HIS A 85 -5.08 3.48 1.53
N TYR A 86 -4.43 4.12 2.51
CA TYR A 86 -3.20 3.63 3.12
C TYR A 86 -3.39 2.24 3.75
N PHE A 87 -4.44 2.06 4.57
CA PHE A 87 -4.74 0.75 5.17
C PHE A 87 -5.08 -0.32 4.13
N PHE A 88 -5.80 0.05 3.07
CA PHE A 88 -6.05 -0.87 1.97
C PHE A 88 -4.73 -1.38 1.36
N LEU A 89 -3.78 -0.48 1.09
CA LEU A 89 -2.52 -0.85 0.47
C LEU A 89 -1.64 -1.67 1.43
N GLU A 90 -1.58 -1.27 2.71
CA GLU A 90 -0.87 -2.00 3.78
C GLU A 90 -1.29 -3.47 3.84
N ASN A 91 -2.61 -3.73 3.92
CA ASN A 91 -3.14 -5.08 4.04
C ASN A 91 -2.77 -5.98 2.86
N HIS A 92 -2.75 -5.42 1.64
CA HIS A 92 -2.38 -6.20 0.45
C HIS A 92 -0.88 -6.44 0.38
N VAL A 93 -0.05 -5.46 0.73
CA VAL A 93 1.42 -5.64 0.80
C VAL A 93 1.76 -6.70 1.85
N GLN A 94 1.08 -6.72 2.99
CA GLN A 94 1.22 -7.77 3.99
C GLN A 94 0.87 -9.17 3.45
N TYR A 95 -0.17 -9.25 2.61
CA TYR A 95 -0.52 -10.49 1.94
C TYR A 95 0.55 -10.95 0.94
N LEU A 96 1.13 -10.02 0.16
CA LEU A 96 2.22 -10.33 -0.75
C LEU A 96 3.46 -10.89 0.00
N TYR A 97 3.80 -10.40 1.20
CA TYR A 97 4.88 -11.03 1.98
C TYR A 97 4.55 -12.48 2.37
N LYS A 98 3.30 -12.78 2.70
CA LYS A 98 2.90 -14.17 2.99
C LYS A 98 3.05 -15.05 1.76
N GLN A 99 2.71 -14.55 0.57
CA GLN A 99 2.94 -15.26 -0.69
C GLN A 99 4.43 -15.49 -0.92
N TYR A 100 5.27 -14.46 -0.72
CA TYR A 100 6.71 -14.57 -0.81
C TYR A 100 7.29 -15.65 0.14
N ASP A 101 6.87 -15.68 1.41
CA ASP A 101 7.30 -16.68 2.37
C ASP A 101 6.91 -18.10 1.94
N GLN A 102 5.72 -18.26 1.35
CA GLN A 102 5.26 -19.53 0.79
C GLN A 102 6.10 -19.97 -0.43
N MET A 103 6.47 -19.03 -1.31
CA MET A 103 7.37 -19.31 -2.44
C MET A 103 8.75 -19.75 -1.94
N GLN A 104 9.31 -19.06 -0.94
CA GLN A 104 10.61 -19.41 -0.36
C GLN A 104 10.62 -20.80 0.27
N LYS A 105 9.55 -21.20 0.96
CA LYS A 105 9.40 -22.57 1.51
C LYS A 105 9.37 -23.64 0.41
N LYS A 106 8.86 -23.30 -0.77
CA LYS A 106 8.78 -24.17 -1.95
C LYS A 106 9.92 -23.92 -2.94
N LYS A 107 10.96 -23.18 -2.55
CA LYS A 107 12.10 -22.89 -3.42
C LYS A 107 12.86 -24.18 -3.73
N GLU A 108 13.27 -24.35 -4.98
CA GLU A 108 14.19 -25.44 -5.31
C GLU A 108 15.48 -25.28 -4.52
N THR A 109 15.70 -26.20 -3.57
CA THR A 109 17.01 -26.37 -2.97
C THR A 109 17.94 -26.88 -4.07
N PRO A 110 19.00 -26.15 -4.45
CA PRO A 110 20.02 -26.73 -5.31
C PRO A 110 20.63 -27.92 -4.57
N ARG A 111 20.52 -29.12 -5.15
CA ARG A 111 21.35 -30.27 -4.77
C ARG A 111 22.79 -29.99 -5.15
#